data_AF-A0A3M1L762-F1
#
_entry.id   AF-A0A3M1L762-F1
#
_cell.length_a   1.000
_cell.length_b   1.000
_cell.length_c   1.000
_cell.angle_alpha   90.00
_cell.angle_beta   90.00
_cell.angle_gamma   90.00
#
_symmetry.space_group_name_H-M   'P 1'
#
loop_
_entity.id
_entity.type
_entity.pdbx_description
1 polymer ?
#
loop_
_entity_poly.entity_id
_entity_poly.type
_entity_poly.pdbx_seq_one_letter_code
_entity_poly.pdbx_strand_id
1 'polypeptide(L)'
;DYTARRVLTMEWIEGTKLTQIDKIQAQGIDATHLVEVGVECSLRQLLEHGFFHADPHPGNLLATPDGKLAYLDFGMMSIIEPYQRYGLIEAVVHLVNRDYEALAQDYVKLDFLTPDTDLTPIIPALSNVFNNALGASVAELNFKSITDQMSAMMYEFPFRVPAYYALIIRSMVSLEGIAIGINPNFKVLSKAYPYVAKRLLTDPSGELRTSLKDLLFKDGSFRWNRLENLLRNAKNSQDYDFEKVSSQAIDFLFSERGSFIRERLVDEIVKTIDLFGRKTWFNFSASIKQQVGLAVQEIPAELQAESQNLEHLTNIWHILRETPGFDPLKVLPLIPELIAKEETKEMGQKIANRLAQKIAARLIRNILLDGEMNDITAAKLLNPSK
;
A
#
# COMPACT_ATOMS: atom_id res chain seq x y z
N ASP A 1 -26.36 -38.51 2.61
CA ASP A 1 -27.10 -39.63 3.22
C ASP A 1 -27.83 -39.27 4.52
N TYR A 2 -27.28 -38.43 5.40
CA TYR A 2 -27.93 -38.02 6.67
C TYR A 2 -28.54 -36.62 6.69
N THR A 3 -28.44 -35.86 5.60
CA THR A 3 -29.04 -34.52 5.46
C THR A 3 -30.26 -34.58 4.54
N ALA A 4 -31.34 -33.94 4.95
CA ALA A 4 -32.60 -33.80 4.21
C ALA A 4 -33.15 -32.38 4.36
N ARG A 5 -34.24 -32.05 3.65
CA ARG A 5 -34.82 -30.69 3.64
C ARG A 5 -35.10 -30.07 5.02
N ARG A 6 -35.34 -30.89 6.04
CA ARG A 6 -35.63 -30.45 7.42
C ARG A 6 -34.65 -30.99 8.47
N VAL A 7 -33.56 -31.64 8.03
CA VAL A 7 -32.57 -32.27 8.91
C VAL A 7 -31.19 -31.98 8.35
N LEU A 8 -30.38 -31.23 9.08
CA LEU A 8 -28.96 -31.03 8.78
C LEU A 8 -28.15 -31.90 9.74
N THR A 9 -27.36 -32.82 9.20
CA THR A 9 -26.44 -33.66 9.99
C THR A 9 -25.01 -33.24 9.71
N MET A 10 -24.25 -33.00 10.78
CA MET A 10 -22.87 -32.53 10.75
C MET A 10 -22.03 -33.36 11.73
N GLU A 11 -20.71 -33.26 11.64
CA GLU A 11 -19.82 -33.79 12.67
C GLU A 11 -20.08 -33.08 14.01
N TRP A 12 -20.01 -33.85 15.11
CA TRP A 12 -20.11 -33.28 16.45
C TRP A 12 -18.76 -32.68 16.85
N ILE A 13 -18.77 -31.38 17.16
CA ILE A 13 -17.57 -30.66 17.63
C ILE A 13 -17.75 -30.30 19.11
N GLU A 14 -16.84 -30.78 19.95
CA GLU A 14 -16.76 -30.38 21.35
C GLU A 14 -16.04 -29.03 21.49
N GLY A 15 -16.60 -28.12 22.30
CA GLY A 15 -15.97 -26.84 22.57
C GLY A 15 -16.78 -25.92 23.48
N THR A 16 -16.13 -24.84 23.91
CA THR A 16 -16.70 -23.79 24.74
C THR A 16 -17.17 -22.64 23.85
N LYS A 17 -18.41 -22.15 24.00
CA LYS A 17 -18.90 -21.02 23.19
C LYS A 17 -18.01 -19.79 23.37
N LEU A 18 -17.73 -19.08 22.29
CA LEU A 18 -16.85 -17.90 22.29
C LEU A 18 -17.38 -16.76 23.20
N THR A 19 -18.67 -16.77 23.54
CA THR A 19 -19.27 -15.86 24.54
C THR A 19 -18.86 -16.14 25.99
N GLN A 20 -18.26 -17.30 26.28
CA GLN A 20 -17.90 -17.74 27.64
C GLN A 20 -16.40 -17.57 27.89
N ILE A 21 -15.93 -16.33 27.80
CA ILE A 21 -14.51 -15.95 27.81
C ILE A 21 -13.79 -16.47 29.05
N ASP A 22 -14.39 -16.29 30.25
CA ASP A 22 -13.80 -16.75 31.51
C ASP A 22 -13.52 -18.26 31.51
N LYS A 23 -14.39 -19.05 30.88
CA LYS A 23 -14.20 -20.50 30.77
C LYS A 23 -13.10 -20.87 29.77
N ILE A 24 -13.01 -20.14 28.67
CA ILE A 24 -11.96 -20.32 27.66
C ILE A 24 -10.59 -20.01 28.29
N GLN A 25 -10.49 -18.90 29.02
CA GLN A 25 -9.27 -18.53 29.74
C GLN A 25 -8.91 -19.52 30.84
N ALA A 26 -9.89 -20.04 31.58
CA ALA A 26 -9.66 -21.08 32.59
C ALA A 26 -9.14 -22.41 32.00
N GLN A 27 -9.37 -22.65 30.70
CA GLN A 27 -8.81 -23.77 29.95
C GLN A 27 -7.39 -23.48 29.42
N GLY A 28 -6.85 -22.29 29.69
CA GLY A 28 -5.55 -21.86 29.17
C GLY A 28 -5.56 -21.47 27.69
N ILE A 29 -6.75 -21.30 27.09
CA ILE A 29 -6.90 -20.93 25.68
C ILE A 29 -6.90 -19.41 25.55
N ASP A 30 -6.13 -18.89 24.59
CA ASP A 30 -6.14 -17.47 24.26
C ASP A 30 -7.36 -17.11 23.40
N ALA A 31 -8.41 -16.60 24.04
CA ALA A 31 -9.61 -16.13 23.37
C ALA A 31 -9.33 -14.99 22.37
N THR A 32 -8.31 -14.16 22.62
CA THR A 32 -7.93 -13.07 21.70
C THR A 32 -7.39 -13.65 20.41
N HIS A 33 -6.53 -14.65 20.48
CA HIS A 33 -6.02 -15.36 19.30
C HIS A 33 -7.15 -15.96 18.46
N LEU A 34 -8.16 -16.58 19.08
CA LEU A 34 -9.31 -17.14 18.36
C LEU A 34 -10.10 -16.07 17.58
N VAL A 35 -10.27 -14.88 18.16
CA VAL A 35 -10.90 -13.76 17.45
C VAL A 35 -10.07 -13.31 16.26
N GLU A 36 -8.76 -13.19 16.43
CA GLU A 36 -7.86 -12.83 15.33
C GLU A 36 -7.97 -13.83 14.17
N VAL A 37 -8.01 -15.12 14.48
CA VAL A 37 -8.24 -16.19 13.49
C VAL A 37 -9.60 -16.02 12.81
N GLY A 38 -10.66 -15.69 13.56
CA GLY A 38 -11.99 -15.43 13.01
C GLY A 38 -12.02 -14.24 12.05
N VAL A 39 -11.40 -13.12 12.44
CA VAL A 39 -11.29 -11.91 11.60
C VAL A 39 -10.52 -12.22 10.32
N GLU A 40 -9.39 -12.92 10.41
CA GLU A 40 -8.62 -13.31 9.23
C GLU A 40 -9.39 -14.26 8.31
N CYS A 41 -10.06 -15.27 8.87
CA CYS A 41 -10.91 -16.18 8.11
C CYS A 41 -11.97 -15.42 7.32
N SER A 42 -12.66 -14.47 7.96
CA SER A 42 -13.67 -13.63 7.31
C SER A 42 -13.08 -12.73 6.22
N LEU A 43 -11.89 -12.16 6.43
CA LEU A 43 -11.20 -11.35 5.41
C LEU A 43 -10.79 -12.18 4.19
N ARG A 44 -10.30 -13.41 4.40
CA ARG A 44 -9.99 -14.36 3.32
C ARG A 44 -11.24 -14.74 2.54
N GLN A 45 -12.29 -15.14 3.24
CA GLN A 45 -13.59 -15.43 2.63
C GLN A 45 -14.09 -14.27 1.75
N LEU A 46 -14.03 -13.04 2.26
CA LEU A 46 -14.51 -11.85 1.58
C LEU A 46 -13.63 -11.44 0.39
N LEU A 47 -12.34 -11.23 0.64
CA LEU A 47 -11.44 -10.59 -0.32
C LEU A 47 -10.71 -11.61 -1.22
N GLU A 48 -10.55 -12.86 -0.78
CA GLU A 48 -9.88 -13.91 -1.56
C GLU A 48 -10.82 -14.79 -2.35
N HIS A 49 -11.82 -15.34 -1.67
CA HIS A 49 -12.69 -16.34 -2.27
C HIS A 49 -13.98 -15.74 -2.82
N GLY A 50 -14.39 -14.59 -2.28
CA GLY A 50 -15.65 -13.95 -2.64
C GLY A 50 -16.88 -14.72 -2.17
N PHE A 51 -16.70 -15.62 -1.20
CA PHE A 51 -17.77 -16.38 -0.56
C PHE A 51 -17.58 -16.26 0.95
N PHE A 52 -18.47 -15.51 1.60
CA PHE A 52 -18.26 -15.07 2.98
C PHE A 52 -19.47 -15.24 3.85
N HIS A 53 -19.20 -15.42 5.14
CA HIS A 53 -20.24 -15.49 6.15
C HIS A 53 -20.69 -14.08 6.55
N ALA A 54 -21.93 -13.73 6.21
CA ALA A 54 -22.50 -12.41 6.45
C ALA A 54 -22.93 -12.14 7.91
N ASP A 55 -22.90 -13.15 8.78
CA ASP A 55 -23.26 -13.02 10.19
C ASP A 55 -22.63 -14.13 11.05
N PRO A 56 -21.31 -14.06 11.32
CA PRO A 56 -20.62 -15.05 12.14
C PRO A 56 -20.97 -14.85 13.63
N HIS A 57 -22.22 -15.09 14.01
CA HIS A 57 -22.74 -14.80 15.34
C HIS A 57 -21.97 -15.58 16.43
N PRO A 58 -21.55 -14.95 17.54
CA PRO A 58 -20.71 -15.59 18.56
C PRO A 58 -21.30 -16.87 19.17
N GLY A 59 -22.63 -16.97 19.18
CA GLY A 59 -23.33 -18.16 19.67
C GLY A 59 -23.09 -19.43 18.84
N ASN A 60 -22.63 -19.26 17.58
CA ASN A 60 -22.33 -20.34 16.63
C ASN A 60 -20.82 -20.59 16.50
N LEU A 61 -20.01 -19.97 17.35
CA LEU A 61 -18.56 -20.12 17.39
C LEU A 61 -18.14 -20.84 18.66
N LEU A 62 -17.30 -21.87 18.51
CA LEU A 62 -16.73 -22.64 19.61
C LEU A 62 -15.20 -22.49 19.64
N ALA A 63 -14.65 -22.38 20.84
CA ALA A 63 -13.26 -22.68 21.16
C ALA A 63 -13.15 -24.17 21.48
N THR A 64 -12.45 -24.93 20.64
CA THR A 64 -12.21 -26.35 20.88
C THR A 64 -11.12 -26.56 21.95
N PRO A 65 -11.08 -27.72 22.63
CA PRO A 65 -10.06 -27.98 23.66
C PRO A 65 -8.61 -27.92 23.16
N ASP A 66 -8.38 -28.13 21.86
CA ASP A 66 -7.07 -28.01 21.20
C ASP A 66 -6.76 -26.58 20.71
N GLY A 67 -7.57 -25.59 21.09
CA GLY A 67 -7.30 -24.18 20.82
C GLY A 67 -7.65 -23.73 19.39
N LYS A 68 -8.59 -24.39 18.72
CA LYS A 68 -9.09 -23.98 17.39
C LYS A 68 -10.43 -23.27 17.50
N LEU A 69 -10.72 -22.46 16.48
CA LEU A 69 -12.03 -21.84 16.29
C LEU A 69 -12.89 -22.71 15.38
N ALA A 70 -14.06 -23.15 15.86
CA ALA A 70 -15.01 -23.93 15.09
C ALA A 70 -16.29 -23.13 14.80
N TYR A 71 -16.76 -23.19 13.55
CA TYR A 71 -18.01 -22.60 13.08
C TYR A 71 -19.10 -23.67 13.00
N LEU A 72 -20.25 -23.40 13.58
CA LEU A 72 -21.39 -24.35 13.58
C LEU A 72 -22.49 -23.98 12.59
N ASP A 73 -22.57 -22.71 12.20
CA ASP A 73 -23.65 -22.18 11.37
C ASP A 73 -23.07 -21.53 10.12
N PHE A 74 -23.71 -21.82 8.99
CA PHE A 74 -23.40 -21.27 7.67
C PHE A 74 -24.71 -20.84 6.97
N GLY A 75 -25.77 -20.53 7.73
CA GLY A 75 -27.09 -20.18 7.21
C GLY A 75 -27.14 -18.81 6.51
N MET A 76 -26.16 -17.94 6.79
CA MET A 76 -26.01 -16.63 6.13
C MET A 76 -24.65 -16.53 5.44
N MET A 77 -24.52 -17.22 4.31
CA MET A 77 -23.41 -17.06 3.38
C MET A 77 -23.83 -16.19 2.20
N SER A 78 -22.91 -15.38 1.71
CA SER A 78 -23.12 -14.52 0.55
C SER A 78 -21.93 -14.60 -0.41
N ILE A 79 -22.20 -14.31 -1.68
CA ILE A 79 -21.18 -14.18 -2.71
C ILE A 79 -20.98 -12.70 -3.00
N ILE A 80 -19.74 -12.32 -3.25
CA ILE A 80 -19.34 -11.00 -3.74
C ILE A 80 -18.58 -11.19 -5.06
N GLU A 81 -18.89 -10.36 -6.05
CA GLU A 81 -18.33 -10.48 -7.38
C GLU A 81 -16.86 -10.03 -7.44
N PRO A 82 -16.05 -10.50 -8.41
CA PRO A 82 -14.66 -10.08 -8.54
C PRO A 82 -14.46 -8.56 -8.57
N TYR A 83 -15.28 -7.82 -9.33
CA TYR A 83 -15.15 -6.36 -9.42
C TYR A 83 -15.40 -5.67 -8.08
N GLN A 84 -16.35 -6.18 -7.29
CA GLN A 84 -16.66 -5.68 -5.95
C GLN A 84 -15.50 -5.94 -4.99
N ARG A 85 -14.89 -7.13 -5.04
CA ARG A 85 -13.70 -7.46 -4.22
C ARG A 85 -12.52 -6.55 -4.52
N TYR A 86 -12.17 -6.38 -5.79
CA TYR A 86 -11.06 -5.51 -6.18
C TYR A 86 -11.38 -4.04 -5.91
N GLY A 87 -12.62 -3.61 -6.16
CA GLY A 87 -13.08 -2.26 -5.85
C GLY A 87 -13.01 -1.91 -4.36
N LEU A 88 -13.31 -2.87 -3.47
CA LEU A 88 -13.13 -2.67 -2.02
C LEU A 88 -11.66 -2.47 -1.63
N ILE A 89 -10.75 -3.20 -2.26
CA ILE A 89 -9.30 -3.05 -2.01
C ILE A 89 -8.79 -1.73 -2.59
N GLU A 90 -9.22 -1.36 -3.79
CA GLU A 90 -8.94 -0.06 -4.42
C GLU A 90 -9.41 1.11 -3.55
N ALA A 91 -10.64 1.04 -3.01
CA ALA A 91 -11.16 2.05 -2.10
C ALA A 91 -10.28 2.22 -0.86
N VAL A 92 -9.76 1.13 -0.29
CA VAL A 92 -8.80 1.20 0.83
C VAL A 92 -7.51 1.90 0.38
N VAL A 93 -7.01 1.61 -0.82
CA VAL A 93 -5.81 2.25 -1.39
C VAL A 93 -6.03 3.75 -1.59
N HIS A 94 -7.14 4.17 -2.21
CA HIS A 94 -7.46 5.57 -2.43
C HIS A 94 -7.68 6.32 -1.12
N LEU A 95 -8.34 5.70 -0.14
CA LEU A 95 -8.50 6.26 1.20
C LEU A 95 -7.14 6.49 1.89
N VAL A 96 -6.24 5.50 1.87
CA VAL A 96 -4.88 5.62 2.43
C VAL A 96 -4.09 6.73 1.73
N ASN A 97 -4.30 6.89 0.43
CA ASN A 97 -3.68 7.92 -0.39
C ASN A 97 -4.25 9.32 -0.16
N ARG A 98 -5.40 9.42 0.53
CA ARG A 98 -6.21 10.64 0.59
C ARG A 98 -6.57 11.13 -0.82
N ASP A 99 -6.77 10.18 -1.73
CA ASP A 99 -7.23 10.42 -3.09
C ASP A 99 -8.75 10.36 -3.10
N TYR A 100 -9.37 11.45 -2.62
CA TYR A 100 -10.81 11.50 -2.45
C TYR A 100 -11.57 11.62 -3.77
N GLU A 101 -10.89 12.04 -4.83
CA GLU A 101 -11.45 12.03 -6.19
C GLU A 101 -11.56 10.60 -6.70
N ALA A 102 -10.48 9.81 -6.61
CA ALA A 102 -10.51 8.39 -6.95
C ALA A 102 -11.47 7.60 -6.04
N LEU A 103 -11.50 7.92 -4.74
CA LEU A 103 -12.44 7.29 -3.80
C LEU A 103 -13.91 7.57 -4.15
N ALA A 104 -14.24 8.77 -4.61
CA ALA A 104 -15.59 9.08 -5.08
C ALA A 104 -15.97 8.25 -6.32
N GLN A 105 -15.00 8.03 -7.22
CA GLN A 105 -15.19 7.14 -8.38
C GLN A 105 -15.35 5.68 -7.97
N ASP A 106 -14.67 5.21 -6.92
CA ASP A 106 -14.89 3.86 -6.38
C ASP A 106 -16.33 3.67 -5.91
N TYR A 107 -16.94 4.68 -5.30
CA TYR A 107 -18.35 4.61 -4.91
C TYR A 107 -19.30 4.50 -6.12
N VAL A 108 -18.94 5.07 -7.28
CA VAL A 108 -19.67 4.81 -8.54
C VAL A 108 -19.44 3.37 -9.01
N LYS A 109 -18.17 2.93 -9.04
CA LYS A 109 -17.77 1.58 -9.48
C LYS A 109 -18.40 0.47 -8.63
N LEU A 110 -18.62 0.73 -7.35
CA LEU A 110 -19.19 -0.18 -6.36
C LEU A 110 -20.72 -0.07 -6.25
N ASP A 111 -21.37 0.65 -7.16
CA ASP A 111 -22.83 0.83 -7.24
C ASP A 111 -23.45 1.61 -6.08
N PHE A 112 -22.66 2.37 -5.32
CA PHE A 112 -23.17 3.28 -4.30
C PHE A 112 -23.73 4.57 -4.88
N LEU A 113 -23.13 5.04 -5.97
CA LEU A 113 -23.53 6.23 -6.69
C LEU A 113 -23.79 5.85 -8.14
N THR A 114 -24.74 6.53 -8.78
CA THR A 114 -25.00 6.32 -10.21
C THR A 114 -23.97 7.07 -11.05
N PRO A 115 -23.62 6.61 -12.27
CA PRO A 115 -22.60 7.25 -13.12
C PRO A 115 -22.89 8.72 -13.48
N ASP A 116 -24.15 9.16 -13.39
CA ASP A 116 -24.61 10.52 -13.63
C ASP A 116 -24.55 11.43 -12.39
N THR A 117 -24.12 10.90 -11.24
CA THR A 117 -24.00 11.69 -10.01
C THR A 117 -22.87 12.72 -10.14
N ASP A 118 -23.16 13.99 -9.83
CA ASP A 118 -22.12 15.02 -9.68
C ASP A 118 -21.30 14.75 -8.41
N LEU A 119 -20.04 14.38 -8.59
CA LEU A 119 -19.11 14.07 -7.51
C LEU A 119 -18.44 15.32 -6.92
N THR A 120 -18.52 16.47 -7.59
CA THR A 120 -17.88 17.72 -7.16
C THR A 120 -18.19 18.11 -5.71
N PRO A 121 -19.44 18.02 -5.21
CA PRO A 121 -19.75 18.30 -3.81
C PRO A 121 -19.45 17.13 -2.85
N ILE A 122 -19.32 15.89 -3.36
CA ILE A 122 -19.08 14.69 -2.55
C ILE A 122 -17.61 14.58 -2.16
N ILE A 123 -16.68 14.92 -3.06
CA ILE A 123 -15.24 14.88 -2.82
C ILE A 123 -14.81 15.67 -1.56
N PRO A 124 -15.19 16.95 -1.37
CA PRO A 124 -14.84 17.67 -0.14
C PRO A 124 -15.51 17.11 1.11
N ALA A 125 -16.73 16.54 0.98
CA ALA A 125 -17.39 15.87 2.10
C ALA A 125 -16.62 14.61 2.54
N LEU A 126 -16.18 13.77 1.60
CA LEU A 126 -15.31 12.61 1.85
C LEU A 126 -14.01 13.04 2.54
N SER A 127 -13.39 14.10 2.03
CA SER A 127 -12.19 14.68 2.62
C SER A 127 -12.40 15.09 4.07
N ASN A 128 -13.52 15.73 4.40
CA ASN A 128 -13.83 16.16 5.76
C ASN A 128 -14.02 14.96 6.72
N VAL A 129 -14.79 13.94 6.32
CA VAL A 129 -15.01 12.74 7.13
C VAL A 129 -13.68 12.04 7.41
N PHE A 130 -12.89 11.78 6.38
CA PHE A 130 -11.71 10.95 6.52
C PHE A 130 -10.47 11.70 6.98
N ASN A 131 -10.29 13.01 6.71
CA ASN A 131 -9.16 13.76 7.27
C ASN A 131 -9.27 13.93 8.79
N ASN A 132 -10.48 14.11 9.33
CA ASN A 132 -10.72 14.17 10.76
C ASN A 132 -10.40 12.83 11.45
N ALA A 133 -10.57 11.73 10.72
CA ALA A 133 -10.32 10.38 11.21
C ALA A 133 -8.83 9.98 11.06
N LEU A 134 -8.17 10.33 9.96
CA LEU A 134 -6.84 9.85 9.55
C LEU A 134 -5.65 10.59 10.19
N GLY A 135 -5.83 11.22 11.35
CA GLY A 135 -4.78 12.00 12.03
C GLY A 135 -3.51 11.20 12.36
N ALA A 136 -3.59 9.87 12.51
CA ALA A 136 -2.47 9.05 13.00
C ALA A 136 -2.18 7.74 12.22
N SER A 137 -3.20 7.01 11.72
CA SER A 137 -3.06 5.86 10.78
C SER A 137 -4.44 5.23 10.51
N VAL A 138 -4.66 4.58 9.36
CA VAL A 138 -5.89 3.79 9.10
C VAL A 138 -6.10 2.70 10.16
N ALA A 139 -5.02 2.14 10.69
CA ALA A 139 -5.06 1.13 11.74
C ALA A 139 -5.57 1.67 13.09
N GLU A 140 -5.55 2.99 13.28
CA GLU A 140 -6.02 3.61 14.52
C GLU A 140 -7.50 3.95 14.52
N LEU A 141 -8.15 3.87 13.35
CA LEU A 141 -9.54 4.23 13.17
C LEU A 141 -10.48 3.28 13.92
N ASN A 142 -11.54 3.85 14.46
CA ASN A 142 -12.65 3.09 15.03
C ASN A 142 -13.75 2.90 13.95
N PHE A 143 -14.08 1.66 13.64
CA PHE A 143 -15.01 1.32 12.55
C PHE A 143 -16.41 1.90 12.79
N LYS A 144 -16.91 1.84 14.02
CA LYS A 144 -18.19 2.46 14.40
C LYS A 144 -18.20 3.96 14.13
N SER A 145 -17.16 4.68 14.53
CA SER A 145 -17.08 6.13 14.30
C SER A 145 -17.08 6.52 12.82
N ILE A 146 -16.35 5.76 11.97
CA ILE A 146 -16.39 5.97 10.51
C ILE A 146 -17.79 5.72 9.98
N THR A 147 -18.42 4.63 10.40
CA THR A 147 -19.77 4.25 9.94
C THR A 147 -20.79 5.34 10.29
N ASP A 148 -20.72 5.89 11.50
CA ASP A 148 -21.61 6.98 11.96
C ASP A 148 -21.42 8.26 11.13
N GLN A 149 -20.16 8.66 10.87
CA GLN A 149 -19.86 9.85 10.05
C GLN A 149 -20.27 9.67 8.58
N MET A 150 -20.05 8.47 8.04
CA MET A 150 -20.50 8.13 6.68
C MET A 150 -22.02 8.13 6.57
N SER A 151 -22.74 7.70 7.61
CA SER A 151 -24.21 7.71 7.60
C SER A 151 -24.76 9.12 7.41
N ALA A 152 -24.16 10.15 8.03
CA ALA A 152 -24.58 11.54 7.85
C ALA A 152 -24.44 12.00 6.39
N MET A 153 -23.31 11.66 5.75
CA MET A 153 -23.06 11.95 4.34
C MET A 153 -24.04 11.22 3.42
N MET A 154 -24.38 9.96 3.72
CA MET A 154 -25.34 9.18 2.93
C MET A 154 -26.76 9.76 2.96
N TYR A 155 -27.11 10.58 3.96
CA TYR A 155 -28.39 11.32 3.98
C TYR A 155 -28.35 12.59 3.14
N GLU A 156 -27.19 13.22 3.00
CA GLU A 156 -27.01 14.48 2.28
C GLU A 156 -26.86 14.27 0.76
N PHE A 157 -26.23 13.18 0.36
CA PHE A 157 -25.91 12.85 -1.04
C PHE A 157 -26.68 11.61 -1.51
N PRO A 158 -26.82 11.38 -2.84
CA PRO A 158 -27.68 10.33 -3.39
C PRO A 158 -27.08 8.91 -3.30
N PHE A 159 -26.48 8.56 -2.16
CA PHE A 159 -25.93 7.22 -1.90
C PHE A 159 -27.04 6.17 -1.86
N ARG A 160 -26.80 5.05 -2.52
CA ARG A 160 -27.63 3.85 -2.48
C ARG A 160 -26.79 2.69 -1.99
N VAL A 161 -27.05 2.20 -0.79
CA VAL A 161 -26.26 1.11 -0.23
C VAL A 161 -26.60 -0.20 -0.94
N PRO A 162 -25.64 -0.84 -1.64
CA PRO A 162 -25.90 -2.12 -2.29
C PRO A 162 -26.16 -3.23 -1.29
N ALA A 163 -26.99 -4.21 -1.66
CA ALA A 163 -27.37 -5.31 -0.77
C ALA A 163 -26.15 -6.14 -0.30
N TYR A 164 -25.18 -6.39 -1.19
CA TYR A 164 -23.96 -7.12 -0.84
C TYR A 164 -23.14 -6.35 0.21
N TYR A 165 -23.11 -5.02 0.13
CA TYR A 165 -22.37 -4.20 1.08
C TYR A 165 -23.03 -4.19 2.46
N ALA A 166 -24.36 -4.16 2.52
CA ALA A 166 -25.09 -4.28 3.79
C ALA A 166 -24.74 -5.59 4.53
N LEU A 167 -24.56 -6.70 3.79
CA LEU A 167 -24.12 -7.99 4.35
C LEU A 167 -22.67 -7.96 4.84
N ILE A 168 -21.80 -7.25 4.13
CA ILE A 168 -20.40 -7.03 4.53
C ILE A 168 -20.33 -6.24 5.84
N ILE A 169 -21.08 -5.13 5.95
CA ILE A 169 -21.17 -4.33 7.17
C ILE A 169 -21.70 -5.17 8.32
N ARG A 170 -22.76 -5.96 8.11
CA ARG A 170 -23.29 -6.87 9.14
C ARG A 170 -22.21 -7.83 9.64
N SER A 171 -21.49 -8.48 8.73
CA SER A 171 -20.39 -9.39 9.11
C SER A 171 -19.32 -8.68 9.93
N MET A 172 -18.90 -7.48 9.52
CA MET A 172 -17.86 -6.72 10.23
C MET A 172 -18.33 -6.27 11.61
N VAL A 173 -19.57 -5.81 11.76
CA VAL A 173 -20.13 -5.40 13.05
C VAL A 173 -20.26 -6.62 13.99
N SER A 174 -20.69 -7.77 13.48
CA SER A 174 -20.74 -9.01 14.28
C SER A 174 -19.34 -9.40 14.76
N LEU A 175 -18.32 -9.36 13.90
CA LEU A 175 -16.93 -9.63 14.28
C LEU A 175 -16.36 -8.61 15.28
N GLU A 176 -16.64 -7.32 15.08
CA GLU A 176 -16.23 -6.26 16.00
C GLU A 176 -16.88 -6.42 17.37
N GLY A 177 -18.17 -6.77 17.42
CA GLY A 177 -18.88 -7.05 18.66
C GLY A 177 -18.29 -8.21 19.45
N ILE A 178 -17.91 -9.30 18.76
CA ILE A 178 -17.19 -10.44 19.37
C ILE A 178 -15.85 -9.98 19.93
N ALA A 179 -15.10 -9.23 19.11
CA ALA A 179 -13.75 -8.83 19.43
C ALA A 179 -13.69 -7.87 20.63
N ILE A 180 -14.58 -6.88 20.68
CA ILE A 180 -14.69 -5.92 21.79
C ILE A 180 -15.13 -6.63 23.08
N GLY A 181 -16.00 -7.64 22.98
CA GLY A 181 -16.41 -8.46 24.12
C GLY A 181 -15.23 -9.18 24.79
N ILE A 182 -14.20 -9.54 24.01
CA ILE A 182 -13.00 -10.25 24.47
C ILE A 182 -11.88 -9.28 24.87
N ASN A 183 -11.61 -8.30 24.02
CA ASN A 183 -10.60 -7.28 24.23
C ASN A 183 -11.21 -5.91 23.88
N PRO A 184 -11.52 -5.07 24.88
CA PRO A 184 -12.12 -3.75 24.66
C PRO A 184 -11.28 -2.81 23.79
N ASN A 185 -9.96 -3.06 23.69
CA ASN A 185 -9.03 -2.28 22.88
C ASN A 185 -8.82 -2.87 21.48
N PHE A 186 -9.56 -3.91 21.10
CA PHE A 186 -9.43 -4.54 19.80
C PHE A 186 -9.87 -3.60 18.68
N LYS A 187 -9.01 -3.42 17.66
CA LYS A 187 -9.31 -2.62 16.47
C LYS A 187 -9.36 -3.52 15.25
N VAL A 188 -10.56 -3.84 14.75
CA VAL A 188 -10.73 -4.73 13.59
C VAL A 188 -9.95 -4.25 12.36
N LEU A 189 -9.96 -2.94 12.09
CA LEU A 189 -9.22 -2.34 10.97
C LEU A 189 -7.71 -2.54 11.07
N SER A 190 -7.15 -2.55 12.30
CA SER A 190 -5.72 -2.81 12.52
C SER A 190 -5.30 -4.23 12.12
N LYS A 191 -6.23 -5.19 12.17
CA LYS A 191 -6.01 -6.58 11.75
C LYS A 191 -6.32 -6.79 10.28
N ALA A 192 -7.26 -6.02 9.72
CA ALA A 192 -7.61 -6.09 8.30
C ALA A 192 -6.57 -5.46 7.38
N TYR A 193 -5.97 -4.34 7.78
CA TYR A 193 -5.06 -3.60 6.90
C TYR A 193 -3.79 -4.40 6.50
N PRO A 194 -3.10 -5.14 7.40
CA PRO A 194 -2.00 -6.02 7.03
C PRO A 194 -2.37 -7.03 5.94
N TYR A 195 -3.57 -7.60 6.01
CA TYR A 195 -4.07 -8.54 5.03
C TYR A 195 -4.26 -7.89 3.65
N VAL A 196 -4.88 -6.70 3.60
CA VAL A 196 -5.05 -5.91 2.37
C VAL A 196 -3.70 -5.52 1.78
N ALA A 197 -2.75 -5.07 2.62
CA ALA A 197 -1.40 -4.70 2.21
C ALA A 197 -0.64 -5.89 1.58
N LYS A 198 -0.68 -7.06 2.24
CA LYS A 198 -0.11 -8.30 1.70
C LYS A 198 -0.76 -8.65 0.36
N ARG A 199 -2.08 -8.57 0.27
CA ARG A 199 -2.83 -8.91 -0.94
C ARG A 199 -2.46 -8.01 -2.11
N LEU A 200 -2.32 -6.70 -1.87
CA LEU A 200 -1.91 -5.74 -2.89
C LEU A 200 -0.51 -6.04 -3.46
N LEU A 201 0.40 -6.58 -2.64
CA LEU A 201 1.75 -6.98 -3.09
C LEU A 201 1.74 -8.29 -3.90
N THR A 202 0.89 -9.24 -3.51
CA THR A 202 0.98 -10.65 -3.93
C THR A 202 -0.01 -11.04 -5.03
N ASP A 203 -1.17 -10.39 -5.10
CA ASP A 203 -2.25 -10.79 -6.02
C ASP A 203 -1.87 -10.44 -7.48
N PRO A 204 -1.96 -11.40 -8.43
CA PRO A 204 -1.57 -11.20 -9.82
C PRO A 204 -2.63 -10.47 -10.67
N SER A 205 -3.80 -10.11 -10.12
CA SER A 205 -4.89 -9.46 -10.87
C SER A 205 -4.46 -8.10 -11.46
N GLY A 206 -4.95 -7.77 -12.66
CA GLY A 206 -4.57 -6.53 -13.34
C GLY A 206 -5.04 -5.28 -12.58
N GLU A 207 -6.19 -5.40 -11.92
CA GLU A 207 -6.81 -4.41 -11.07
C GLU A 207 -5.88 -4.06 -9.90
N LEU A 208 -5.48 -5.04 -9.08
CA LEU A 208 -4.63 -4.80 -7.92
C LEU A 208 -3.22 -4.37 -8.29
N ARG A 209 -2.71 -4.78 -9.45
CA ARG A 209 -1.45 -4.25 -9.97
C ARG A 209 -1.56 -2.78 -10.36
N THR A 210 -2.70 -2.37 -10.91
CA THR A 210 -2.99 -0.96 -11.18
C THR A 210 -3.11 -0.17 -9.88
N SER A 211 -3.83 -0.68 -8.87
CA SER A 211 -3.93 -0.01 -7.57
C SER A 211 -2.57 0.07 -6.85
N LEU A 212 -1.74 -0.97 -6.94
CA LEU A 212 -0.37 -0.95 -6.40
C LEU A 212 0.47 0.12 -7.09
N LYS A 213 0.34 0.23 -8.41
CA LYS A 213 1.00 1.28 -9.21
C LYS A 213 0.57 2.67 -8.72
N ASP A 214 -0.73 2.91 -8.56
CA ASP A 214 -1.28 4.21 -8.16
C ASP A 214 -0.97 4.54 -6.69
N LEU A 215 -0.79 3.51 -5.84
CA LEU A 215 -0.25 3.67 -4.49
C LEU A 215 1.20 4.14 -4.50
N LEU A 216 2.04 3.50 -5.31
CA LEU A 216 3.49 3.69 -5.33
C LEU A 216 3.94 4.88 -6.20
N PHE A 217 3.12 5.33 -7.15
CA PHE A 217 3.47 6.38 -8.09
C PHE A 217 2.41 7.48 -8.14
N LYS A 218 2.85 8.73 -8.14
CA LYS A 218 1.97 9.89 -8.39
C LYS A 218 2.73 10.94 -9.20
N ASP A 219 2.10 11.47 -10.24
CA ASP A 219 2.68 12.48 -11.15
C ASP A 219 4.05 12.07 -11.73
N GLY A 220 4.24 10.75 -11.91
CA GLY A 220 5.48 10.15 -12.38
C GLY A 220 6.65 10.15 -11.40
N SER A 221 6.41 10.48 -10.13
CA SER A 221 7.34 10.32 -9.01
C SER A 221 7.02 9.06 -8.20
N PHE A 222 8.06 8.40 -7.70
CA PHE A 222 7.90 7.25 -6.81
C PHE A 222 7.70 7.71 -5.36
N ARG A 223 6.78 7.08 -4.64
CA ARG A 223 6.38 7.43 -3.27
C ARG A 223 6.97 6.43 -2.28
N TRP A 224 8.23 6.60 -1.95
CA TRP A 224 8.97 5.72 -1.03
C TRP A 224 8.25 5.44 0.29
N ASN A 225 7.75 6.48 0.96
CA ASN A 225 6.97 6.36 2.19
C ASN A 225 5.76 5.41 2.07
N ARG A 226 5.15 5.33 0.88
CA ARG A 226 4.01 4.42 0.64
C ARG A 226 4.48 2.97 0.52
N LEU A 227 5.61 2.73 -0.16
CA LEU A 227 6.22 1.39 -0.18
C LEU A 227 6.60 0.95 1.23
N GLU A 228 7.28 1.81 1.99
CA GLU A 228 7.69 1.50 3.37
C GLU A 228 6.49 1.14 4.24
N ASN A 229 5.42 1.95 4.21
CA ASN A 229 4.20 1.68 4.95
C ASN A 229 3.55 0.38 4.49
N LEU A 230 3.48 0.13 3.18
CA LEU A 230 2.92 -1.11 2.64
C LEU A 230 3.69 -2.34 3.14
N LEU A 231 5.03 -2.31 3.09
CA LEU A 231 5.87 -3.40 3.57
C LEU A 231 5.75 -3.59 5.10
N ARG A 232 5.77 -2.50 5.88
CA ARG A 232 5.60 -2.54 7.35
C ARG A 232 4.26 -3.15 7.75
N ASN A 233 3.19 -2.87 7.00
CA ASN A 233 1.88 -3.41 7.32
C ASN A 233 1.73 -4.84 6.80
N ALA A 234 2.19 -5.15 5.60
CA ALA A 234 2.11 -6.50 5.03
C ALA A 234 2.81 -7.54 5.91
N LYS A 235 4.00 -7.23 6.47
CA LYS A 235 4.74 -8.16 7.34
C LYS A 235 3.99 -8.53 8.63
N ASN A 236 2.98 -7.77 9.02
CA ASN A 236 2.16 -8.03 10.20
C ASN A 236 0.95 -8.92 9.90
N SER A 237 0.78 -9.42 8.67
CA SER A 237 -0.22 -10.44 8.35
C SER A 237 0.19 -11.76 9.01
N GLN A 238 -0.74 -12.47 9.66
CA GLN A 238 -0.44 -13.72 10.38
C GLN A 238 0.21 -14.79 9.47
N ASP A 239 -0.20 -14.85 8.21
CA ASP A 239 0.29 -15.78 7.21
C ASP A 239 1.33 -15.19 6.25
N TYR A 240 2.02 -14.12 6.68
CA TYR A 240 3.04 -13.49 5.84
C TYR A 240 4.20 -14.46 5.57
N ASP A 241 4.48 -14.69 4.29
CA ASP A 241 5.60 -15.50 3.82
C ASP A 241 6.50 -14.61 2.96
N PHE A 242 7.66 -14.24 3.50
CA PHE A 242 8.61 -13.38 2.81
C PHE A 242 9.11 -13.98 1.48
N GLU A 243 9.40 -15.27 1.45
CA GLU A 243 9.93 -15.95 0.27
C GLU A 243 8.87 -15.94 -0.84
N LYS A 244 7.63 -16.28 -0.49
CA LYS A 244 6.52 -16.24 -1.46
C LYS A 244 6.20 -14.83 -1.94
N VAL A 245 6.17 -13.85 -1.03
CA VAL A 245 5.88 -12.45 -1.39
C VAL A 245 6.99 -11.88 -2.26
N SER A 246 8.25 -12.15 -1.93
CA SER A 246 9.39 -11.68 -2.70
C SER A 246 9.49 -12.36 -4.06
N SER A 247 9.26 -13.67 -4.16
CA SER A 247 9.24 -14.38 -5.43
C SER A 247 8.14 -13.85 -6.35
N GLN A 248 6.92 -13.66 -5.85
CA GLN A 248 5.81 -13.10 -6.62
C GLN A 248 6.07 -11.65 -7.05
N ALA A 249 6.70 -10.84 -6.19
CA ALA A 249 7.08 -9.48 -6.53
C ALA A 249 8.18 -9.44 -7.61
N ILE A 250 9.17 -10.32 -7.53
CA ILE A 250 10.22 -10.49 -8.53
C ILE A 250 9.61 -10.96 -9.86
N ASP A 251 8.82 -12.03 -9.84
CA ASP A 251 8.17 -12.57 -11.05
C ASP A 251 7.31 -11.50 -11.73
N PHE A 252 6.55 -10.72 -10.95
CA PHE A 252 5.79 -9.60 -11.47
C PHE A 252 6.70 -8.52 -12.06
N LEU A 253 7.72 -8.06 -11.31
CA LEU A 253 8.65 -7.00 -11.74
C LEU A 253 9.36 -7.38 -13.04
N PHE A 254 9.64 -8.66 -13.26
CA PHE A 254 10.33 -9.18 -14.44
C PHE A 254 9.39 -9.67 -15.56
N SER A 255 8.08 -9.75 -15.31
CA SER A 255 7.10 -10.04 -16.35
C SER A 255 6.88 -8.85 -17.30
N GLU A 256 6.24 -9.09 -18.45
CA GLU A 256 5.75 -8.02 -19.35
C GLU A 256 4.91 -6.97 -18.62
N ARG A 257 4.06 -7.40 -17.68
CA ARG A 257 3.21 -6.51 -16.89
C ARG A 257 4.01 -5.60 -15.95
N GLY A 258 5.20 -6.04 -15.54
CA GLY A 258 6.13 -5.27 -14.72
C GLY A 258 6.92 -4.21 -15.48
N SER A 259 6.83 -4.18 -16.82
CA SER A 259 7.60 -3.26 -17.67
C SER A 259 7.44 -1.80 -17.25
N PHE A 260 6.20 -1.36 -17.00
CA PHE A 260 5.94 0.00 -16.52
C PHE A 260 6.68 0.32 -15.20
N ILE A 261 6.66 -0.60 -14.24
CA ILE A 261 7.33 -0.40 -12.95
C ILE A 261 8.84 -0.32 -13.17
N ARG A 262 9.41 -1.19 -14.01
CA ARG A 262 10.84 -1.15 -14.38
C ARG A 262 11.22 0.20 -15.01
N GLU A 263 10.42 0.72 -15.94
CA GLU A 263 10.70 2.01 -16.59
C GLU A 263 10.69 3.17 -15.59
N ARG A 264 9.72 3.19 -14.67
CA ARG A 264 9.68 4.22 -13.63
C ARG A 264 10.81 4.10 -12.62
N LEU A 265 11.20 2.87 -12.27
CA LEU A 265 12.38 2.63 -11.42
C LEU A 265 13.66 3.12 -12.11
N VAL A 266 13.82 2.90 -13.42
CA VAL A 266 14.92 3.47 -14.20
C VAL A 266 14.94 4.99 -14.08
N ASP A 267 13.79 5.66 -14.24
CA ASP A 267 13.69 7.12 -14.13
C ASP A 267 14.14 7.61 -12.75
N GLU A 268 13.70 6.94 -11.69
CA GLU A 268 14.01 7.31 -10.32
C GLU A 268 15.49 7.06 -9.97
N ILE A 269 16.06 5.95 -10.46
CA ILE A 269 17.50 5.65 -10.34
C ILE A 269 18.32 6.71 -11.07
N VAL A 270 17.95 7.06 -12.31
CA VAL A 270 18.64 8.11 -13.09
C VAL A 270 18.58 9.45 -12.37
N LYS A 271 17.41 9.85 -11.83
CA LYS A 271 17.27 11.07 -11.02
C LYS A 271 18.20 11.05 -9.81
N THR A 272 18.24 9.94 -9.08
CA THR A 272 19.06 9.79 -7.87
C THR A 272 20.56 9.87 -8.20
N ILE A 273 21.03 9.16 -9.22
CA ILE A 273 22.44 9.18 -9.66
C ILE A 273 22.81 10.58 -10.17
N ASP A 274 21.94 11.22 -10.96
CA ASP A 274 22.17 12.56 -11.50
C ASP A 274 22.23 13.64 -10.41
N LEU A 275 21.41 13.53 -9.36
CA LEU A 275 21.47 14.41 -8.19
C LEU A 275 22.77 14.21 -7.40
N PHE A 276 23.15 12.96 -7.14
CA PHE A 276 24.40 12.64 -6.46
C PHE A 276 25.61 13.16 -7.24
N GLY A 277 25.67 12.89 -8.55
CA GLY A 277 26.74 13.38 -9.43
C GLY A 277 26.84 14.91 -9.46
N ARG A 278 25.70 15.61 -9.46
CA ARG A 278 25.68 17.09 -9.35
C ARG A 278 26.23 17.58 -8.00
N LYS A 279 25.84 16.94 -6.90
CA LYS A 279 26.34 17.29 -5.55
C LYS A 279 27.84 17.07 -5.43
N THR A 280 28.36 15.94 -5.92
CA THR A 280 29.80 15.66 -5.92
C THR A 280 30.57 16.66 -6.77
N TRP A 281 30.09 16.97 -7.98
CA TRP A 281 30.73 17.95 -8.87
C TRP A 281 30.73 19.35 -8.24
N PHE A 282 29.62 19.75 -7.63
CA PHE A 282 29.52 21.03 -6.92
C PHE A 282 30.57 21.10 -5.81
N ASN A 283 30.60 20.11 -4.92
CA ASN A 283 31.54 20.07 -3.79
C ASN A 283 33.00 20.09 -4.25
N PHE A 284 33.32 19.37 -5.33
CA PHE A 284 34.66 19.39 -5.93
C PHE A 284 35.02 20.76 -6.50
N SER A 285 34.12 21.36 -7.30
CA SER A 285 34.32 22.69 -7.89
C SER A 285 34.42 23.79 -6.83
N ALA A 286 33.65 23.68 -5.75
CA ALA A 286 33.70 24.58 -4.60
C ALA A 286 35.04 24.47 -3.88
N SER A 287 35.52 23.24 -3.66
CA SER A 287 36.83 22.98 -3.03
C SER A 287 37.97 23.56 -3.87
N ILE A 288 37.93 23.39 -5.20
CA ILE A 288 38.91 24.01 -6.09
C ILE A 288 38.83 25.53 -6.01
N LYS A 289 37.64 26.12 -6.18
CA LYS A 289 37.45 27.58 -6.12
C LYS A 289 37.99 28.18 -4.82
N GLN A 290 37.72 27.53 -3.69
CA GLN A 290 38.25 27.92 -2.39
C GLN A 290 39.79 27.88 -2.36
N GLN A 291 40.40 26.85 -2.93
CA GLN A 291 41.86 26.67 -2.96
C GLN A 291 42.57 27.70 -3.85
N VAL A 292 41.92 28.19 -4.91
CA VAL A 292 42.42 29.29 -5.76
C VAL A 292 41.93 30.68 -5.33
N GLY A 293 41.27 30.81 -4.17
CA GLY A 293 40.84 32.11 -3.61
C GLY A 293 39.64 32.76 -4.32
N LEU A 294 38.89 32.00 -5.12
CA LEU A 294 37.67 32.46 -5.77
C LEU A 294 36.46 32.30 -4.83
N ALA A 295 35.50 33.22 -4.93
CA ALA A 295 34.27 33.15 -4.16
C ALA A 295 33.49 31.86 -4.49
N VAL A 296 33.16 31.09 -3.45
CA VAL A 296 32.31 29.91 -3.53
C VAL A 296 30.86 30.37 -3.43
N GLN A 297 30.04 30.07 -4.44
CA GLN A 297 28.59 30.29 -4.35
C GLN A 297 27.97 29.32 -3.34
N GLU A 298 26.89 29.73 -2.68
CA GLU A 298 26.12 28.83 -1.81
C GLU A 298 25.60 27.62 -2.61
N ILE A 299 25.56 26.45 -1.94
CA ILE A 299 25.00 25.23 -2.54
C ILE A 299 23.57 25.55 -3.01
N PRO A 300 23.21 25.35 -4.28
CA PRO A 300 21.85 25.54 -4.75
C PRO A 300 20.86 24.77 -3.87
N ALA A 301 19.71 25.36 -3.54
CA ALA A 301 18.69 24.73 -2.68
C ALA A 301 18.29 23.33 -3.18
N GLU A 302 18.29 23.11 -4.50
CA GLU A 302 18.03 21.82 -5.16
C GLU A 302 19.05 20.71 -4.81
N LEU A 303 20.28 21.07 -4.43
CA LEU A 303 21.36 20.16 -4.03
C LEU A 303 21.57 20.09 -2.52
N GLN A 304 20.97 21.02 -1.77
CA GLN A 304 20.94 21.02 -0.30
C GLN A 304 19.96 19.98 0.26
N ALA A 305 18.93 19.59 -0.50
CA ALA A 305 18.08 18.47 -0.13
C ALA A 305 18.96 17.24 0.14
N GLU A 306 19.03 16.83 1.41
CA GLU A 306 19.54 15.52 1.79
C GLU A 306 18.80 14.50 0.92
N SER A 307 19.51 13.51 0.35
CA SER A 307 18.87 12.59 -0.59
C SER A 307 17.89 11.70 0.18
N GLN A 308 16.65 12.17 0.34
CA GLN A 308 15.55 11.46 1.01
C GLN A 308 15.44 10.02 0.49
N ASN A 309 15.72 9.81 -0.80
CA ASN A 309 15.78 8.50 -1.44
C ASN A 309 16.77 7.50 -0.78
N LEU A 310 17.95 7.94 -0.30
CA LEU A 310 18.89 7.05 0.40
C LEU A 310 18.40 6.67 1.79
N GLU A 311 17.75 7.60 2.48
CA GLU A 311 17.12 7.34 3.77
C GLU A 311 15.99 6.31 3.62
N HIS A 312 15.17 6.45 2.57
CA HIS A 312 14.13 5.49 2.22
C HIS A 312 14.67 4.08 1.95
N LEU A 313 15.77 3.95 1.21
CA LEU A 313 16.41 2.64 0.98
C LEU A 313 16.92 2.02 2.28
N THR A 314 17.47 2.84 3.17
CA THR A 314 17.92 2.41 4.50
C THR A 314 16.73 1.94 5.35
N ASN A 315 15.62 2.66 5.30
CA ASN A 315 14.38 2.27 5.98
C ASN A 315 13.81 0.97 5.45
N ILE A 316 13.76 0.79 4.12
CA ILE A 316 13.33 -0.47 3.50
C ILE A 316 14.21 -1.62 3.96
N TRP A 317 15.53 -1.44 3.97
CA TRP A 317 16.46 -2.45 4.46
C TRP A 317 16.22 -2.82 5.93
N HIS A 318 15.92 -1.82 6.77
CA HIS A 318 15.54 -2.05 8.17
C HIS A 318 14.22 -2.84 8.28
N ILE A 319 13.22 -2.48 7.49
CA ILE A 319 11.93 -3.19 7.44
C ILE A 319 12.15 -4.65 7.06
N LEU A 320 12.93 -4.90 6.01
CA LEU A 320 13.25 -6.26 5.53
C LEU A 320 13.98 -7.08 6.60
N ARG A 321 14.98 -6.50 7.29
CA ARG A 321 15.68 -7.17 8.40
C ARG A 321 14.77 -7.58 9.55
N GLU A 322 13.74 -6.80 9.83
CA GLU A 322 12.74 -7.12 10.85
C GLU A 322 11.62 -8.05 10.35
N THR A 323 11.59 -8.37 9.06
CA THR A 323 10.53 -9.18 8.48
C THR A 323 10.77 -10.66 8.79
N PRO A 324 9.80 -11.37 9.40
CA PRO A 324 9.91 -12.81 9.63
C PRO A 324 10.21 -13.57 8.32
N GLY A 325 11.20 -14.46 8.36
CA GLY A 325 11.61 -15.27 7.21
C GLY A 325 12.64 -14.61 6.29
N PHE A 326 12.99 -13.33 6.48
CA PHE A 326 14.07 -12.71 5.73
C PHE A 326 15.45 -13.25 6.16
N ASP A 327 16.22 -13.74 5.20
CA ASP A 327 17.61 -14.17 5.40
C ASP A 327 18.52 -13.50 4.36
N PRO A 328 19.39 -12.54 4.75
CA PRO A 328 20.32 -11.88 3.83
C PRO A 328 21.20 -12.86 3.04
N LEU A 329 21.54 -14.01 3.65
CA LEU A 329 22.41 -15.02 3.06
C LEU A 329 21.71 -15.80 1.94
N LYS A 330 20.37 -15.88 1.96
CA LYS A 330 19.57 -16.47 0.89
C LYS A 330 19.29 -15.48 -0.25
N VAL A 331 19.28 -14.18 0.05
CA VAL A 331 19.05 -13.13 -0.95
C VAL A 331 20.30 -12.86 -1.79
N LEU A 332 21.50 -12.91 -1.19
CA LEU A 332 22.77 -12.67 -1.87
C LEU A 332 22.98 -13.53 -3.14
N PRO A 333 22.72 -14.85 -3.13
CA PRO A 333 22.80 -15.70 -4.32
C PRO A 333 21.80 -15.37 -5.44
N LEU A 334 20.66 -14.74 -5.12
CA LEU A 334 19.67 -14.35 -6.13
C LEU A 334 20.10 -13.12 -6.92
N ILE A 335 20.99 -12.28 -6.37
CA ILE A 335 21.41 -11.03 -7.01
C ILE A 335 22.07 -11.27 -8.39
N PRO A 336 23.06 -12.17 -8.54
CA PRO A 336 23.63 -12.50 -9.85
C PRO A 336 22.59 -13.01 -10.85
N GLU A 337 21.65 -13.83 -10.41
CA GLU A 337 20.58 -14.38 -11.25
C GLU A 337 19.64 -13.26 -11.75
N LEU A 338 19.26 -12.35 -10.87
CA LEU A 338 18.48 -11.16 -11.23
C LEU A 338 19.23 -10.22 -12.18
N ILE A 339 20.54 -10.03 -11.98
CA ILE A 339 21.38 -9.21 -12.88
C ILE A 339 21.52 -9.86 -14.27
N ALA A 340 21.53 -11.19 -14.34
CA ALA A 340 21.66 -11.92 -15.58
C ALA A 340 20.40 -11.83 -16.48
N LYS A 341 19.23 -11.56 -15.89
CA LYS A 341 17.95 -11.39 -16.60
C LYS A 341 18.05 -10.31 -17.68
N GLU A 342 17.38 -10.54 -18.81
CA GLU A 342 17.38 -9.66 -19.97
C GLU A 342 16.81 -8.28 -19.63
N GLU A 343 15.72 -8.25 -18.85
CA GLU A 343 15.06 -7.03 -18.42
C GLU A 343 15.98 -6.17 -17.53
N THR A 344 16.84 -6.79 -16.70
CA THR A 344 17.83 -6.04 -15.90
C THR A 344 18.90 -5.41 -16.79
N LYS A 345 19.34 -6.12 -17.83
CA LYS A 345 20.29 -5.57 -18.81
C LYS A 345 19.68 -4.40 -19.58
N GLU A 346 18.43 -4.52 -20.00
CA GLU A 346 17.69 -3.42 -20.64
C GLU A 346 17.55 -2.21 -19.72
N MET A 347 17.20 -2.42 -18.45
CA MET A 347 17.16 -1.34 -17.45
C MET A 347 18.53 -0.66 -17.34
N GLY A 348 19.61 -1.44 -17.23
CA GLY A 348 20.98 -0.91 -17.16
C GLY A 348 21.36 -0.07 -18.38
N GLN A 349 21.02 -0.53 -19.59
CA GLN A 349 21.24 0.22 -20.83
C GLN A 349 20.42 1.52 -20.85
N LYS A 350 19.13 1.48 -20.47
CA LYS A 350 18.28 2.67 -20.38
C LYS A 350 18.83 3.69 -19.37
N ILE A 351 19.31 3.23 -18.20
CA ILE A 351 19.95 4.08 -17.19
C ILE A 351 21.20 4.76 -17.76
N ALA A 352 22.11 3.99 -18.36
CA ALA A 352 23.34 4.51 -18.95
C ALA A 352 23.06 5.54 -20.05
N ASN A 353 22.14 5.23 -20.98
CA ASN A 353 21.76 6.14 -22.06
C ASN A 353 21.17 7.45 -21.55
N ARG A 354 20.25 7.41 -20.57
CA ARG A 354 19.62 8.62 -20.02
C ARG A 354 20.60 9.47 -19.21
N LEU A 355 21.53 8.84 -18.47
CA LEU A 355 22.61 9.55 -17.79
C LEU A 355 23.56 10.22 -18.78
N ALA A 356 23.97 9.52 -19.84
CA ALA A 356 24.83 10.07 -20.90
C ALA A 356 24.16 11.27 -21.58
N GLN A 357 22.86 11.18 -21.91
CA GLN A 357 22.09 12.30 -22.46
C GLN A 357 22.04 13.50 -21.51
N LYS A 358 21.80 13.29 -20.20
CA LYS A 358 21.82 14.36 -19.20
C LYS A 358 23.19 15.03 -19.07
N ILE A 359 24.27 14.26 -19.12
CA ILE A 359 25.65 14.78 -19.08
C ILE A 359 25.94 15.58 -20.36
N ALA A 360 25.61 15.05 -21.54
CA ALA A 360 25.83 15.73 -22.82
C ALA A 360 25.03 17.05 -22.90
N ALA A 361 23.75 17.04 -22.53
CA ALA A 361 22.93 18.24 -22.47
C ALA A 361 23.52 19.29 -21.52
N ARG A 362 24.13 18.86 -20.40
CA ARG A 362 24.81 19.76 -19.46
C ARG A 362 26.09 20.36 -20.05
N LEU A 363 26.91 19.56 -20.73
CA LEU A 363 28.12 20.05 -21.40
C LEU A 363 27.77 21.09 -22.46
N ILE A 364 26.77 20.79 -23.29
CA ILE A 364 26.27 21.72 -24.33
C ILE A 364 25.74 23.01 -23.68
N ARG A 365 24.93 22.90 -22.62
CA ARG A 365 24.39 24.06 -21.90
C ARG A 365 25.48 24.91 -21.26
N ASN A 366 26.47 24.31 -20.62
CA ASN A 366 27.59 25.04 -20.02
C ASN A 366 28.45 25.74 -21.08
N ILE A 367 28.75 25.08 -22.21
CA ILE A 367 29.52 25.67 -23.31
C ILE A 367 28.76 26.83 -23.97
N LEU A 368 27.44 26.69 -24.19
CA LEU A 368 26.60 27.75 -24.78
C LEU A 368 26.45 28.95 -23.83
N LEU A 369 26.27 28.72 -22.53
CA LEU A 369 26.14 29.80 -21.54
C LEU A 369 27.48 30.51 -21.25
N ASP A 370 28.60 29.80 -21.28
CA ASP A 370 29.94 30.42 -21.20
C ASP A 370 30.29 31.18 -22.49
N GLY A 371 29.73 30.77 -23.64
CA GLY A 371 29.85 31.48 -24.92
C GLY A 371 29.14 32.84 -24.90
N GLU A 372 27.91 32.91 -24.39
CA GLU A 372 27.16 34.17 -24.27
C GLU A 372 27.79 35.13 -23.25
N MET A 373 28.37 34.63 -22.15
CA MET A 373 29.11 35.48 -21.21
C MET A 373 30.40 36.05 -21.83
N ASN A 374 31.10 35.29 -22.68
CA ASN A 374 32.27 35.80 -23.39
C ASN A 374 31.89 36.81 -24.48
N ASP A 375 30.76 36.65 -25.17
CA ASP A 375 30.29 37.63 -26.16
C ASP A 375 29.78 38.93 -25.52
N ILE A 376 29.15 38.87 -24.34
CA ILE A 376 28.76 40.09 -23.59
C ILE A 376 30.00 40.83 -23.04
N THR A 377 31.05 40.10 -22.67
CA THR A 377 32.31 40.69 -22.19
C THR A 377 33.15 41.26 -23.35
N ALA A 378 33.16 40.60 -24.51
CA ALA A 378 33.79 41.10 -25.73
C ALA A 378 33.05 42.32 -26.31
N ALA A 379 31.71 42.33 -26.28
CA ALA A 379 30.91 43.47 -26.71
C ALA A 379 31.06 44.71 -25.80
N LYS A 380 31.34 44.53 -24.49
CA LYS A 380 31.66 45.63 -23.57
C LYS A 380 33.10 46.15 -23.69
N LEU A 381 34.03 45.35 -24.21
CA LEU A 381 35.42 45.76 -24.46
C LEU A 381 35.61 46.45 -25.83
N LEU A 382 34.65 46.30 -26.75
CA LEU A 382 34.69 46.90 -28.09
C LEU A 382 34.00 48.26 -28.21
N ASN A 383 33.52 48.87 -27.12
CA ASN A 383 32.97 50.23 -27.18
C ASN A 383 33.38 51.11 -25.98
N PRO A 384 34.61 51.63 -25.95
CA PRO A 384 35.03 52.66 -25.01
C PRO A 384 34.84 54.05 -25.63
N SER A 385 33.61 54.44 -26.02
CA SER A 385 33.18 55.85 -26.18
C SER A 385 31.86 55.98 -26.96
N LYS A 386 30.78 56.29 -26.24
CA LYS A 386 29.92 57.47 -26.48
C LYS A 386 28.85 57.58 -25.41
#